data_AF-A0A5S9M732-F1
#
_entry.id   AF-A0A5S9M732-F1
#
_cell.length_a   1.000
_cell.length_b   1.000
_cell.length_c   1.000
_cell.angle_alpha   90.00
_cell.angle_beta   90.00
_cell.angle_gamma   90.00
#
_symmetry.space_group_name_H-M   'P 1'
#
loop_
_entity.id
_entity.type
_entity.pdbx_description
1 polymer ?
#
loop_
_entity_poly.entity_id
_entity_poly.type
_entity_poly.pdbx_seq_one_letter_code
_entity_poly.pdbx_strand_id
1 'polypeptide(L)'
;MASSPGKLGTGEEKERNIKKISQAFDIEEELINNQLKQAWVTDDTFVPLKSMLKQKPIPKDVNGVTYQSKEMRYYPYNKAAAHLTGYVGKANADDIKRNPALKADQIIGKTGLEFTFDKKLTRTRWRKHSHRP
;
A
#
# COMPACT_ATOMS: atom_id res chain seq x y z
N MET A 1 3.97 -6.18 0.70
CA MET A 1 4.17 -7.48 0.02
C MET A 1 3.34 -7.49 -1.24
N ALA A 2 3.92 -7.95 -2.33
CA ALA A 2 3.25 -8.14 -3.61
C ALA A 2 3.53 -9.56 -4.13
N SER A 3 2.63 -10.08 -4.96
CA SER A 3 2.81 -11.33 -5.70
C SER A 3 2.82 -11.07 -7.20
N SER A 4 3.59 -11.86 -7.94
CA SER A 4 3.61 -11.82 -9.41
C SER A 4 3.00 -13.12 -9.94
N PRO A 5 1.88 -13.09 -10.69
CA PRO A 5 1.17 -14.31 -11.11
C PRO A 5 2.07 -15.31 -11.86
N GLY A 6 2.95 -14.84 -12.75
CA GLY A 6 3.86 -15.70 -13.51
C GLY A 6 4.89 -16.44 -12.65
N LYS A 7 5.12 -15.98 -11.41
CA LYS A 7 6.04 -16.61 -10.44
C LYS A 7 5.36 -17.58 -9.48
N LEU A 8 4.04 -17.75 -9.60
CA LEU A 8 3.27 -18.70 -8.78
C LEU A 8 3.20 -20.09 -9.42
N GLY A 9 3.66 -20.26 -10.66
CA GLY A 9 3.48 -21.49 -11.43
C GLY A 9 2.07 -21.58 -12.02
N THR A 10 1.69 -22.78 -12.49
CA THR A 10 0.43 -23.03 -13.20
C THR A 10 -0.36 -24.18 -12.57
N GLY A 11 -1.68 -24.20 -12.75
CA GLY A 11 -2.54 -25.28 -12.26
C GLY A 11 -2.41 -25.52 -10.75
N GLU A 12 -2.23 -26.78 -10.35
CA GLU A 12 -2.10 -27.16 -8.93
C GLU A 12 -0.90 -26.53 -8.21
N GLU A 13 0.19 -26.22 -8.94
CA GLU A 13 1.35 -25.55 -8.33
C GLU A 13 0.98 -24.16 -7.83
N LYS A 14 0.20 -23.44 -8.63
CA LYS A 14 -0.32 -22.12 -8.28
C LYS A 14 -1.20 -22.17 -7.04
N GLU A 15 -2.10 -23.15 -6.95
CA GLU A 15 -2.98 -23.34 -5.79
C GLU A 15 -2.17 -23.65 -4.53
N ARG A 16 -1.16 -24.53 -4.61
CA ARG A 16 -0.25 -24.82 -3.49
C ARG A 16 0.50 -23.57 -3.03
N ASN A 17 1.02 -22.77 -3.96
CA ASN A 17 1.75 -21.54 -3.63
C ASN A 17 0.82 -20.49 -2.99
N ILE A 18 -0.41 -20.32 -3.50
CA ILE A 18 -1.42 -19.44 -2.89
C ILE A 18 -1.72 -19.84 -1.45
N LYS A 19 -1.93 -21.14 -1.19
CA LYS A 19 -2.18 -21.66 0.16
C LYS A 19 -1.01 -21.38 1.12
N LYS A 20 0.23 -21.58 0.66
CA LYS A 20 1.42 -21.25 1.45
C LYS A 20 1.53 -19.75 1.76
N ILE A 21 1.23 -18.89 0.79
CA ILE A 21 1.21 -17.43 0.99
C ILE A 21 0.14 -17.05 2.02
N SER A 22 -1.06 -17.63 1.90
CA SER A 22 -2.17 -17.42 2.83
C SER A 22 -1.74 -17.72 4.27
N GLN A 23 -1.17 -18.91 4.50
CA GLN A 23 -0.72 -19.36 5.82
C GLN A 23 0.44 -18.51 6.36
N ALA A 24 1.45 -18.20 5.53
CA ALA A 24 2.63 -17.46 5.96
C ALA A 24 2.34 -16.01 6.33
N PHE A 25 1.37 -15.39 5.67
CA PHE A 25 1.09 -13.96 5.80
C PHE A 25 -0.25 -13.62 6.42
N ASP A 26 -1.05 -14.63 6.79
CA ASP A 26 -2.37 -14.47 7.39
C ASP A 26 -3.26 -13.61 6.46
N ILE A 27 -3.54 -14.18 5.29
CA ILE A 27 -4.34 -13.58 4.21
C ILE A 27 -5.26 -14.65 3.66
N GLU A 28 -6.56 -14.37 3.57
CA GLU A 28 -7.52 -15.27 2.97
C GLU A 28 -7.15 -15.65 1.52
N GLU A 29 -7.24 -16.94 1.18
CA GLU A 29 -6.94 -17.42 -0.18
C GLU A 29 -7.87 -16.79 -1.22
N GLU A 30 -9.14 -16.56 -0.84
CA GLU A 30 -10.11 -15.87 -1.68
C GLU A 30 -9.65 -14.44 -2.01
N LEU A 31 -9.14 -13.71 -1.02
CA LEU A 31 -8.64 -12.35 -1.23
C LEU A 31 -7.43 -12.34 -2.17
N ILE A 32 -6.50 -13.29 -2.02
CA ILE A 32 -5.35 -13.44 -2.92
C ILE A 32 -5.84 -13.69 -4.35
N ASN A 33 -6.76 -14.64 -4.54
CA ASN A 33 -7.31 -14.96 -5.85
C ASN A 33 -8.05 -13.78 -6.49
N ASN A 34 -8.88 -13.08 -5.72
CA ASN A 34 -9.60 -11.90 -6.19
C ASN A 34 -8.65 -10.79 -6.61
N GLN A 35 -7.56 -10.59 -5.85
CA GLN A 35 -6.55 -9.59 -6.20
C GLN A 35 -5.78 -9.97 -7.49
N LEU A 36 -5.46 -11.24 -7.68
CA LEU A 36 -4.75 -11.74 -8.87
C LEU A 36 -5.63 -11.80 -10.14
N LYS A 37 -6.96 -11.77 -10.01
CA LYS A 37 -7.93 -11.82 -11.13
C LYS A 37 -8.34 -10.44 -11.66
N GLN A 38 -7.83 -9.34 -11.11
CA GLN A 38 -8.22 -8.00 -11.56
C GLN A 38 -7.78 -7.75 -13.01
N ALA A 39 -8.58 -7.00 -13.77
CA ALA A 39 -8.38 -6.84 -15.22
C ALA A 39 -7.04 -6.20 -15.64
N TRP A 40 -6.37 -5.47 -14.75
CA TRP A 40 -5.07 -4.85 -15.00
C TRP A 40 -3.89 -5.79 -14.72
N VAL A 41 -4.15 -7.00 -14.21
CA VAL A 41 -3.13 -7.97 -13.81
C VAL A 41 -2.67 -8.77 -15.01
N THR A 42 -1.37 -8.77 -15.22
CA THR A 42 -0.66 -9.64 -16.17
C THR A 42 0.36 -10.49 -15.41
N ASP A 43 0.99 -11.45 -16.08
CA ASP A 43 1.91 -12.40 -15.43
C ASP A 43 3.08 -11.73 -14.69
N ASP A 44 3.60 -10.63 -15.24
CA ASP A 44 4.72 -9.88 -14.67
C ASP A 44 4.29 -8.73 -13.74
N THR A 45 2.98 -8.53 -13.58
CA THR A 45 2.46 -7.45 -12.74
C THR A 45 2.73 -7.72 -11.26
N PHE A 46 3.23 -6.71 -10.55
CA PHE A 46 3.29 -6.75 -9.09
C PHE A 46 1.92 -6.44 -8.50
N VAL A 47 1.30 -7.47 -7.93
CA VAL A 47 -0.03 -7.39 -7.34
C VAL A 47 0.09 -7.20 -5.82
N PRO A 48 -0.24 -6.03 -5.25
CA PRO A 48 -0.11 -5.79 -3.82
C PRO A 48 -1.10 -6.66 -3.02
N LEU A 49 -0.61 -7.43 -2.05
CA LEU A 49 -1.44 -8.32 -1.23
C LEU A 49 -1.62 -7.79 0.21
N LYS A 50 -0.55 -7.29 0.82
CA LYS A 50 -0.58 -6.80 2.22
C LYS A 50 0.42 -5.67 2.43
N SER A 51 0.00 -4.64 3.16
CA SER A 51 0.88 -3.56 3.61
C SER A 51 1.30 -3.82 5.07
N MET A 52 2.58 -3.63 5.38
CA MET A 52 3.14 -3.87 6.72
C MET A 52 4.21 -2.81 7.00
N LEU A 53 4.31 -2.36 8.26
CA LEU A 53 5.30 -1.37 8.68
C LEU A 53 6.71 -1.96 8.78
N LYS A 54 6.80 -3.24 9.12
CA LYS A 54 8.05 -4.00 9.20
C LYS A 54 7.93 -5.25 8.34
N GLN A 55 8.98 -5.53 7.58
CA GLN A 55 9.07 -6.76 6.79
C GLN A 55 9.31 -7.93 7.74
N LYS A 56 8.58 -9.03 7.55
CA LYS A 56 8.91 -10.33 8.15
C LYS A 56 9.79 -11.10 7.15
N PRO A 57 10.64 -12.03 7.59
CA PRO A 57 11.29 -12.93 6.64
C PRO A 57 10.24 -13.71 5.83
N ILE A 58 10.44 -13.83 4.51
CA ILE A 58 9.63 -14.72 3.67
C ILE A 58 10.16 -16.15 3.89
N PRO A 59 9.32 -17.12 4.30
CA PRO A 59 9.74 -18.51 4.41
C PRO A 59 10.29 -19.04 3.08
N LYS A 60 11.34 -19.87 3.12
CA LYS A 60 12.05 -20.33 1.91
C LYS A 60 11.18 -21.14 0.95
N ASP A 61 10.14 -21.76 1.46
CA ASP A 61 9.20 -22.59 0.71
C ASP A 61 8.01 -21.81 0.14
N VAL A 62 7.94 -20.50 0.39
CA VAL A 62 6.90 -19.59 -0.10
C VAL A 62 7.42 -18.84 -1.34
N ASN A 63 6.94 -19.26 -2.51
CA ASN A 63 7.34 -18.72 -3.80
C ASN A 63 6.36 -17.65 -4.32
N GLY A 64 6.83 -16.85 -5.29
CA GLY A 64 5.97 -15.92 -6.03
C GLY A 64 5.57 -14.64 -5.27
N VAL A 65 6.24 -14.33 -4.15
CA VAL A 65 6.05 -13.09 -3.38
C VAL A 65 7.34 -12.31 -3.24
N THR A 66 7.21 -10.98 -3.10
CA THR A 66 8.32 -10.09 -2.79
C THR A 66 7.86 -8.89 -1.96
N TYR A 67 8.82 -8.18 -1.37
CA TYR A 67 8.57 -6.90 -0.73
C TYR A 67 8.85 -5.75 -1.68
N GLN A 68 7.90 -4.81 -1.69
CA GLN A 68 8.09 -3.49 -2.25
C GLN A 68 7.96 -2.48 -1.12
N SER A 69 8.96 -1.62 -1.00
CA SER A 69 8.94 -0.50 -0.06
C SER A 69 8.13 0.64 -0.66
N LYS A 70 7.17 1.15 0.10
CA LYS A 70 6.45 2.39 -0.21
C LYS A 70 6.48 3.30 1.00
N GLU A 71 6.60 4.59 0.76
CA GLU A 71 6.37 5.58 1.81
C GLU A 71 4.86 5.58 2.15
N MET A 72 4.56 5.53 3.45
CA MET A 72 3.19 5.60 3.94
C MET A 72 3.12 6.47 5.19
N ARG A 73 2.01 7.18 5.38
CA ARG A 73 1.76 7.88 6.63
C ARG A 73 1.50 6.88 7.75
N TYR A 74 2.16 7.12 8.87
CA TYR A 74 2.09 6.30 10.07
C TYR A 74 1.84 7.23 11.26
N TYR A 75 0.83 6.88 12.06
CA TYR A 75 0.38 7.67 13.21
C TYR A 75 0.65 6.89 14.51
N PRO A 76 1.81 7.08 15.16
CA PRO A 76 2.27 6.20 16.24
C PRO A 76 1.31 6.10 17.44
N TYR A 77 0.60 7.20 17.74
CA TYR A 77 -0.31 7.29 18.89
C TYR A 77 -1.73 6.83 18.58
N ASN A 78 -2.00 6.36 17.35
CA ASN A 78 -3.28 5.78 16.92
C ASN A 78 -4.48 6.58 17.47
N LYS A 79 -5.43 5.90 18.14
CA LYS A 79 -6.66 6.47 18.69
C LYS A 79 -6.41 7.56 19.73
N ALA A 80 -5.30 7.52 20.47
CA ALA A 80 -5.01 8.46 21.55
C ALA A 80 -4.81 9.90 21.05
N ALA A 81 -4.34 10.07 19.81
CA ALA A 81 -4.12 11.39 19.22
C ALA A 81 -4.92 11.63 17.92
N ALA A 82 -5.79 10.69 17.51
CA ALA A 82 -6.41 10.72 16.18
C ALA A 82 -7.20 12.01 15.87
N HIS A 83 -7.92 12.55 16.85
CA HIS A 83 -8.66 13.80 16.67
C HIS A 83 -7.73 15.01 16.49
N LEU A 84 -6.61 15.03 17.22
CA LEU A 84 -5.63 16.10 17.16
C LEU A 84 -4.81 16.02 15.87
N THR A 85 -4.14 14.88 15.62
CA THR A 85 -3.27 14.72 14.45
C THR A 85 -4.09 14.72 13.16
N GLY A 86 -5.25 14.07 13.17
CA GLY A 86 -6.04 13.81 11.98
C GLY A 86 -5.43 12.73 11.10
N TYR A 87 -5.85 12.70 9.83
CA TYR A 87 -5.38 11.76 8.82
C TYR A 87 -5.31 12.41 7.44
N VAL A 88 -4.58 11.77 6.53
CA VAL A 88 -4.54 12.13 5.09
C VAL A 88 -5.43 11.22 4.25
N GLY A 89 -5.90 11.73 3.12
CA GLY A 89 -6.69 10.98 2.14
C GLY A 89 -6.56 11.57 0.74
N LYS A 90 -7.04 10.82 -0.25
CA LYS A 90 -7.11 11.33 -1.64
C LYS A 90 -8.09 12.50 -1.72
N ALA A 91 -7.72 13.52 -2.47
CA ALA A 91 -8.59 14.63 -2.81
C ALA A 91 -9.80 14.11 -3.60
N ASN A 92 -11.00 14.46 -3.14
CA ASN A 92 -12.25 14.15 -3.80
C ASN A 92 -12.82 15.38 -4.54
N ALA A 93 -13.98 15.22 -5.19
CA ALA A 93 -14.61 16.29 -5.96
C ALA A 93 -14.88 17.56 -5.12
N ASP A 94 -15.26 17.42 -3.85
CA ASP A 94 -15.56 18.57 -2.99
C ASP A 94 -14.28 19.28 -2.51
N ASP A 95 -13.18 18.55 -2.32
CA ASP A 95 -11.87 19.14 -2.05
C ASP A 95 -11.41 20.00 -3.25
N ILE A 96 -11.58 19.48 -4.47
CA ILE A 96 -11.20 20.17 -5.71
C ILE A 96 -12.09 21.40 -5.95
N LYS A 97 -13.40 21.32 -5.64
CA LYS A 97 -14.29 22.50 -5.70
C LYS A 97 -13.81 23.61 -4.76
N ARG A 98 -13.36 23.27 -3.55
CA ARG A 98 -12.85 24.24 -2.56
C ARG A 98 -11.47 24.77 -2.93
N ASN A 99 -10.62 23.94 -3.53
CA ASN A 99 -9.29 24.31 -3.96
C ASN A 99 -9.00 23.72 -5.36
N PRO A 100 -9.32 24.47 -6.44
CA PRO A 100 -9.13 24.01 -7.81
C PRO A 100 -7.68 23.72 -8.19
N ALA A 101 -6.69 24.11 -7.38
CA ALA A 101 -5.28 23.77 -7.60
C ALA A 101 -4.95 22.33 -7.21
N LEU A 102 -5.84 21.62 -6.51
CA LEU A 102 -5.64 20.22 -6.16
C LEU A 102 -5.80 19.32 -7.38
N LYS A 103 -4.92 18.33 -7.50
CA LYS A 103 -5.05 17.29 -8.52
C LYS A 103 -5.96 16.18 -8.02
N ALA A 104 -6.68 15.54 -8.94
CA ALA A 104 -7.35 14.27 -8.66
C ALA A 104 -6.33 13.26 -8.10
N ASP A 105 -6.75 12.48 -7.10
CA ASP A 105 -5.93 11.52 -6.36
C ASP A 105 -4.75 12.09 -5.55
N GLN A 106 -4.57 13.42 -5.50
CA GLN A 106 -3.57 14.03 -4.63
C GLN A 106 -3.85 13.68 -3.17
N ILE A 107 -2.83 13.24 -2.44
CA ILE A 107 -2.96 13.02 -0.99
C ILE A 107 -2.91 14.37 -0.27
N ILE A 108 -3.96 14.65 0.51
CA ILE A 108 -4.13 15.86 1.31
C ILE A 108 -4.50 15.49 2.74
N GLY A 109 -4.18 16.36 3.70
CA GLY A 109 -4.76 16.31 5.04
C GLY A 109 -6.27 16.47 4.99
N LYS A 110 -7.01 15.60 5.69
CA LYS A 110 -8.49 15.63 5.72
C LYS A 110 -9.04 16.20 7.02
N THR A 111 -8.34 16.02 8.14
CA THR A 111 -8.75 16.51 9.46
C THR A 111 -7.54 16.92 10.31
N GLY A 112 -7.81 17.54 11.46
CA GLY A 112 -6.81 17.82 12.49
C GLY A 112 -5.64 18.68 12.01
N LEU A 113 -4.45 18.41 12.57
CA LEU A 113 -3.21 19.07 12.21
C LEU A 113 -2.77 18.77 10.78
N GLU A 114 -3.07 17.58 10.24
CA GLU A 114 -2.81 17.23 8.84
C GLU A 114 -3.53 18.19 7.87
N PHE A 115 -4.81 18.48 8.09
CA PHE A 115 -5.56 19.46 7.29
C PHE A 115 -5.07 20.90 7.54
N THR A 116 -4.94 21.27 8.81
CA THR A 116 -4.59 22.65 9.21
C THR A 116 -3.23 23.07 8.65
N PHE A 117 -2.27 22.15 8.60
CA PHE A 117 -0.91 22.41 8.12
C PHE A 117 -0.61 21.75 6.77
N ASP A 118 -1.62 21.31 6.01
CA ASP A 118 -1.45 20.56 4.75
C ASP A 118 -0.49 21.26 3.79
N LYS A 119 -0.65 22.57 3.57
CA LYS A 119 0.24 23.36 2.68
C LYS A 119 1.71 23.33 3.11
N LYS A 120 1.98 23.27 4.41
CA LYS A 120 3.34 23.18 4.96
C LYS A 120 3.88 21.75 4.85
N LEU A 121 3.04 20.75 5.12
CA LEU A 121 3.40 19.34 5.08
C LEU A 121 3.57 18.80 3.64
N THR A 122 2.89 19.41 2.67
CA THR A 122 3.00 19.10 1.22
C THR A 122 4.16 19.83 0.54
N ARG A 123 4.50 21.06 0.98
CA ARG A 123 5.68 21.82 0.48
C ARG A 123 7.01 21.23 0.92
N THR A 124 7.04 20.52 2.05
CA THR A 124 8.10 19.58 2.36
C THR A 124 7.95 18.39 1.42
N ARG A 125 8.16 18.63 0.12
CA ARG A 125 8.38 17.56 -0.83
C ARG A 125 9.49 16.73 -0.20
N TRP A 126 9.20 15.45 -0.04
CA TRP A 126 10.12 14.35 0.13
C TRP A 126 11.15 14.41 -1.02
N ARG A 127 12.02 15.42 -1.03
CA ARG A 127 13.20 15.46 -1.89
C ARG A 127 13.98 14.25 -1.44
N LYS A 128 13.98 13.21 -2.27
CA LYS A 128 14.87 12.06 -2.13
C LYS A 128 16.27 12.58 -1.78
N HIS A 129 16.68 12.44 -0.53
CA HIS A 129 18.08 12.20 -0.24
C HIS A 129 18.31 10.71 -0.49
N SER A 130 18.26 10.32 -1.76
CA SER A 130 18.90 9.08 -2.20
C SER A 130 20.38 9.40 -2.42
N HIS A 131 21.14 9.49 -1.33
CA HIS A 131 22.54 9.12 -1.38
C HIS A 131 22.55 7.59 -1.38
N ARG A 132 22.81 7.01 -2.56
CA ARG A 132 23.31 5.64 -2.64
C ARG A 132 24.82 5.70 -2.38
N PRO A 133 25.38 4.92 -1.44
CA PRO A 133 26.68 4.33 -1.67
C PRO A 133 26.58 3.24 -2.75
#